data_AF-A0A382IDP6-F1
#
_entry.id   AF-A0A382IDP6-F1
#
_cell.length_a   1.000
_cell.length_b   1.000
_cell.length_c   1.000
_cell.angle_alpha   90.00
_cell.angle_beta   90.00
_cell.angle_gamma   90.00
#
_symmetry.space_group_name_H-M   'P 1'
#
loop_
_entity.id
_entity.type
_entity.pdbx_description
1 polymer ?
#
loop_
_entity_poly.entity_id
_entity_poly.type
_entity_poly.pdbx_seq_one_letter_code
_entity_poly.pdbx_strand_id
1 'polypeptide(L)'
;MNSPNEQTIFEDNFDTKPDEGWSWLRENPEHWRIQNNGLEIRVVPGVADTVKNALLRPAPNRNDGTFAIEVTVTNHTHPIQQYEQAGITWYNDGKPVFKEVKELIDGDLYIIPGKQSMMTESVRLRLVVSVNSWEAQYCPENGTEFQTA
;
A
#
# COMPACT_ATOMS: atom_id res chain seq x y z
N MET A 1 5.04 -15.44 -6.02
CA MET A 1 5.41 -15.89 -7.36
C MET A 1 4.33 -15.39 -8.29
N ASN A 2 4.70 -14.54 -9.25
CA ASN A 2 3.75 -14.00 -10.22
C ASN A 2 3.13 -15.15 -11.03
N SER A 3 1.86 -15.03 -11.39
CA SER A 3 1.21 -16.01 -12.28
C SER A 3 1.99 -16.07 -13.61
N PRO A 4 2.08 -17.23 -14.30
CA PRO A 4 2.96 -17.42 -15.47
C PRO A 4 2.73 -16.47 -16.67
N ASN A 5 1.71 -15.61 -16.62
CA ASN A 5 1.39 -14.61 -17.63
C ASN A 5 1.58 -13.15 -17.16
N GLU A 6 2.20 -12.92 -16.00
CA GLU A 6 2.44 -11.58 -15.45
C GLU A 6 3.88 -11.14 -15.71
N GLN A 7 4.06 -9.89 -16.13
CA GLN A 7 5.36 -9.26 -16.33
C GLN A 7 5.49 -8.07 -15.38
N THR A 8 6.57 -8.03 -14.60
CA THR A 8 6.95 -6.85 -13.84
C THR A 8 7.37 -5.74 -14.80
N ILE A 9 6.62 -4.64 -14.81
CA ILE A 9 6.93 -3.44 -15.61
C ILE A 9 7.65 -2.35 -14.80
N PHE A 10 7.62 -2.46 -13.48
CA PHE A 10 8.28 -1.57 -12.54
C PHE A 10 8.41 -2.26 -11.18
N GLU A 11 9.53 -2.04 -10.50
CA GLU A 11 9.82 -2.51 -9.15
C GLU A 11 10.73 -1.47 -8.48
N ASP A 12 10.46 -1.16 -7.21
CA ASP A 12 11.32 -0.32 -6.39
C ASP A 12 11.52 -0.99 -5.03
N ASN A 13 12.76 -1.42 -4.78
CA ASN A 13 13.18 -2.06 -3.54
C ASN A 13 13.69 -1.04 -2.51
N PHE A 14 13.60 0.27 -2.80
CA PHE A 14 14.00 1.33 -1.89
C PHE A 14 15.42 1.13 -1.35
N ASP A 15 16.41 0.93 -2.23
CA ASP A 15 17.78 0.61 -1.80
C ASP A 15 18.50 1.81 -1.15
N THR A 16 18.42 2.99 -1.78
CA THR A 16 19.10 4.22 -1.28
C THR A 16 18.19 5.44 -1.25
N LYS A 17 17.30 5.55 -2.22
CA LYS A 17 16.26 6.57 -2.36
C LYS A 17 15.11 5.99 -3.21
N PRO A 18 13.90 6.57 -3.14
CA PRO A 18 12.87 6.25 -4.12
C PRO A 18 13.36 6.47 -5.56
N ASP A 19 12.99 5.57 -6.46
CA ASP A 19 13.31 5.64 -7.89
C ASP A 19 12.73 6.90 -8.57
N GLU A 20 13.23 7.21 -9.77
CA GLU A 20 12.71 8.31 -10.58
C GLU A 20 11.22 8.09 -10.93
N GLY A 21 10.41 9.12 -10.71
CA GLY A 21 8.96 9.09 -10.97
C GLY A 21 8.08 8.96 -9.73
N TRP A 22 8.66 8.73 -8.54
CA TRP A 22 7.97 8.98 -7.28
C TRP A 22 7.92 10.47 -6.95
N SER A 23 6.88 10.87 -6.23
CA SER A 23 6.70 12.23 -5.71
C SER A 23 6.05 12.19 -4.34
N TRP A 24 6.50 13.05 -3.43
CA TRP A 24 5.91 13.14 -2.10
C TRP A 24 4.68 14.04 -2.10
N LEU A 25 3.57 13.54 -1.57
CA LEU A 25 2.44 14.35 -1.16
C LEU A 25 2.58 14.71 0.31
N ARG A 26 2.76 16.02 0.57
CA ARG A 26 2.87 16.62 1.92
C ARG A 26 3.98 16.00 2.75
N GLU A 27 5.18 15.99 2.18
CA GLU A 27 6.38 15.43 2.80
C GLU A 27 6.69 16.04 4.18
N ASN A 28 7.12 15.18 5.09
CA ASN A 28 7.89 15.51 6.28
C ASN A 28 9.10 14.55 6.35
N PRO A 29 10.32 15.02 5.96
CA PRO A 29 11.53 14.21 5.94
C PRO A 29 11.95 13.63 7.30
N GLU A 30 11.49 14.22 8.41
CA GLU A 30 11.80 13.70 9.75
C GLU A 30 11.02 12.40 10.07
N HIS A 31 9.99 12.09 9.28
CA HIS A 31 9.03 11.02 9.52
C HIS A 31 9.08 9.90 8.48
N TRP A 32 10.14 9.83 7.69
CA TRP A 32 10.42 8.68 6.85
C TRP A 32 11.93 8.46 6.71
N ARG A 33 12.32 7.22 6.41
CA ARG A 33 13.70 6.89 6.05
C ARG A 33 13.73 5.67 5.15
N ILE A 34 14.81 5.55 4.39
CA ILE A 34 15.14 4.31 3.70
C ILE A 34 15.98 3.47 4.66
N GLN A 35 15.54 2.24 4.94
CA GLN A 35 16.19 1.34 5.88
C GLN A 35 15.84 -0.11 5.52
N ASN A 36 16.82 -1.01 5.59
CA ASN A 36 16.63 -2.45 5.35
C ASN A 36 15.95 -2.79 4.00
N ASN A 37 16.34 -2.11 2.91
CA ASN A 37 15.75 -2.28 1.57
C ASN A 37 14.22 -2.05 1.59
N GLY A 38 13.81 -0.98 2.26
CA GLY A 38 12.42 -0.61 2.42
C GLY A 38 12.28 0.87 2.77
N LEU A 39 11.06 1.38 2.56
CA LEU A 39 10.66 2.71 2.99
C LEU A 39 9.92 2.62 4.32
N GLU A 40 10.57 3.08 5.39
CA GLU A 40 9.93 3.20 6.70
C GLU A 40 9.22 4.55 6.80
N ILE A 41 7.95 4.55 7.19
CA ILE A 41 7.15 5.76 7.39
C ILE A 41 6.61 5.76 8.82
N ARG A 42 6.83 6.86 9.54
CA ARG A 42 6.16 7.12 10.81
C ARG A 42 4.74 7.60 10.55
N VAL A 43 3.75 6.76 10.85
CA VAL A 43 2.34 7.14 10.81
C VAL A 43 2.08 8.25 11.83
N VAL A 44 1.34 9.28 11.42
CA VAL A 44 0.93 10.41 12.26
C VAL A 44 -0.56 10.69 12.09
N PRO A 45 -1.22 11.29 13.09
CA PRO A 45 -2.63 11.65 12.98
C PRO A 45 -2.92 12.51 11.74
N GLY A 46 -4.00 12.17 11.04
CA GLY A 46 -4.44 12.87 9.84
C GLY A 46 -5.75 12.30 9.31
N VAL A 47 -6.37 13.05 8.40
CA VAL A 47 -7.52 12.62 7.59
C VAL A 47 -7.13 12.73 6.11
N ALA A 48 -8.04 12.38 5.20
CA ALA A 48 -7.80 12.39 3.74
C ALA A 48 -7.00 13.61 3.24
N ASP A 49 -7.42 14.81 3.65
CA ASP A 49 -6.80 16.06 3.18
C ASP A 49 -5.55 16.49 3.95
N THR A 50 -5.16 15.74 4.99
CA THR A 50 -4.03 16.09 5.85
C THR A 50 -2.98 14.98 6.02
N VAL A 51 -3.16 13.82 5.36
CA VAL A 51 -2.17 12.73 5.38
C VAL A 51 -0.77 13.23 5.05
N LYS A 52 0.23 12.72 5.76
CA LYS A 52 1.66 13.04 5.57
C LYS A 52 2.39 11.85 4.98
N ASN A 53 3.44 12.13 4.22
CA ASN A 53 4.33 11.11 3.66
C ASN A 53 3.62 10.08 2.77
N ALA A 54 2.64 10.50 1.98
CA ALA A 54 2.13 9.66 0.90
C ALA A 54 3.11 9.74 -0.29
N LEU A 55 3.67 8.61 -0.70
CA LEU A 55 4.54 8.52 -1.86
C LEU A 55 3.70 8.15 -3.09
N LEU A 56 3.69 9.02 -4.10
CA LEU A 56 2.83 8.91 -5.27
C LEU A 56 3.63 8.61 -6.53
N ARG A 57 3.12 7.71 -7.37
CA ARG A 57 3.61 7.44 -8.73
C ARG A 57 2.41 7.39 -9.69
N PRO A 58 2.54 7.91 -10.93
CA PRO A 58 1.52 7.71 -11.95
C PRO A 58 1.25 6.22 -12.18
N ALA A 59 -0.01 5.82 -12.16
CA ALA A 59 -0.40 4.46 -12.47
C ALA A 59 -0.36 4.21 -14.00
N PRO A 60 -0.16 2.96 -14.45
CA PRO A 60 -0.35 2.59 -15.85
C PRO A 60 -1.74 2.98 -16.36
N ASN A 61 -1.85 3.25 -17.65
CA ASN A 61 -3.14 3.52 -18.27
C ASN A 61 -3.96 2.23 -18.37
N ARG A 62 -5.06 2.15 -17.62
CA ARG A 62 -5.97 0.98 -17.58
C ARG A 62 -6.64 0.64 -18.91
N ASN A 63 -6.58 1.52 -19.91
CA ASN A 63 -7.05 1.22 -21.26
C ASN A 63 -6.06 0.34 -22.04
N ASP A 64 -4.79 0.27 -21.60
CA ASP A 64 -3.74 -0.49 -22.27
C ASP A 64 -3.69 -1.95 -21.78
N GLY A 65 -4.44 -2.28 -20.73
CA GLY A 65 -4.56 -3.63 -20.20
C GLY A 65 -4.88 -3.69 -18.70
N THR A 66 -4.86 -4.90 -18.16
CA THR A 66 -4.95 -5.14 -16.72
C THR A 66 -3.55 -5.07 -16.11
N PHE A 67 -3.41 -4.40 -14.97
CA PHE A 67 -2.16 -4.37 -14.20
C PHE A 67 -2.45 -4.60 -12.72
N ALA A 68 -1.39 -4.91 -11.97
CA ALA A 68 -1.44 -5.02 -10.52
C ALA A 68 -0.44 -4.05 -9.89
N ILE A 69 -0.81 -3.49 -8.73
CA ILE A 69 0.09 -2.73 -7.85
C ILE A 69 0.25 -3.55 -6.59
N GLU A 70 1.49 -3.89 -6.24
CA GLU A 70 1.80 -4.67 -5.04
C GLU A 70 2.66 -3.86 -4.07
N VAL A 71 2.40 -4.02 -2.77
CA VAL A 71 3.25 -3.48 -1.70
C VAL A 71 3.28 -4.44 -0.52
N THR A 72 4.45 -4.64 0.06
CA THR A 72 4.57 -5.30 1.37
C THR A 72 4.48 -4.26 2.47
N VAL A 73 3.51 -4.41 3.36
CA VAL A 73 3.34 -3.55 4.54
C VAL A 73 3.73 -4.34 5.78
N THR A 74 4.69 -3.81 6.54
CA THR A 74 5.13 -4.38 7.81
C THR A 74 4.97 -3.36 8.93
N ASN A 75 4.34 -3.76 10.03
CA ASN A 75 4.31 -2.93 11.24
C ASN A 75 5.57 -3.18 12.08
N HIS A 76 6.54 -2.27 12.03
CA HIS A 76 7.73 -2.33 12.92
C HIS A 76 7.38 -2.17 14.41
N THR A 77 6.26 -1.50 14.69
CA THR A 77 5.66 -1.41 16.02
C THR A 77 4.19 -1.67 15.85
N HIS A 78 3.62 -2.50 16.73
CA HIS A 78 2.19 -2.79 16.71
C HIS A 78 1.39 -1.47 16.79
N PRO A 79 0.47 -1.20 15.85
CA PRO A 79 -0.35 0.00 15.88
C PRO A 79 -1.17 0.09 17.17
N ILE A 80 -1.28 1.28 17.76
CA ILE A 80 -1.98 1.47 19.04
C ILE A 80 -3.05 2.56 19.02
N GLN A 81 -2.99 3.50 18.07
CA GLN A 81 -4.03 4.50 17.89
C GLN A 81 -5.07 4.01 16.88
N GLN A 82 -6.34 4.17 17.25
CA GLN A 82 -7.46 3.85 16.38
C GLN A 82 -7.26 4.48 14.99
N TYR A 83 -7.48 3.67 13.95
CA TYR A 83 -7.35 4.04 12.53
C TYR A 83 -5.92 4.30 12.04
N GLU A 84 -4.90 3.95 12.82
CA GLU A 84 -3.54 3.80 12.28
C GLU A 84 -3.55 2.82 11.11
N GLN A 85 -3.00 3.24 9.98
CA GLN A 85 -3.08 2.47 8.74
C GLN A 85 -1.92 2.75 7.79
N ALA A 86 -1.60 1.74 6.97
CA ALA A 86 -0.65 1.84 5.88
C ALA A 86 -1.07 0.89 4.73
N GLY A 87 -0.77 1.29 3.49
CA GLY A 87 -1.10 0.50 2.30
C GLY A 87 -1.20 1.35 1.04
N ILE A 88 -2.05 0.92 0.12
CA ILE A 88 -2.28 1.54 -1.19
C ILE A 88 -3.43 2.55 -1.08
N THR A 89 -3.25 3.74 -1.64
CA THR A 89 -4.34 4.71 -1.83
C THR A 89 -4.37 5.14 -3.29
N TRP A 90 -5.53 5.03 -3.94
CA TRP A 90 -5.72 5.51 -5.30
C TRP A 90 -6.10 6.99 -5.27
N TYR A 91 -5.29 7.81 -5.94
CA TYR A 91 -5.57 9.23 -6.12
C TYR A 91 -6.09 9.50 -7.54
N ASN A 92 -7.16 10.29 -7.64
CA ASN A 92 -7.63 10.86 -8.90
C ASN A 92 -7.80 12.37 -8.71
N ASP A 93 -7.19 13.16 -9.59
CA ASP A 93 -7.20 14.64 -9.52
C ASP A 93 -6.82 15.18 -8.13
N GLY A 94 -5.78 14.58 -7.54
CA GLY A 94 -5.26 14.95 -6.21
C GLY A 94 -6.12 14.54 -5.03
N LYS A 95 -7.23 13.82 -5.25
CA LYS A 95 -8.12 13.35 -4.18
C LYS A 95 -8.02 11.83 -4.00
N PRO A 96 -7.97 11.33 -2.76
CA PRO A 96 -8.04 9.90 -2.51
C PRO A 96 -9.47 9.42 -2.82
N VAL A 97 -9.61 8.40 -3.68
CA VAL A 97 -10.91 7.84 -4.09
C VAL A 97 -11.09 6.39 -3.67
N PHE A 98 -9.99 5.69 -3.35
CA PHE A 98 -10.00 4.31 -2.89
C PHE A 98 -8.78 4.06 -1.99
N LYS A 99 -8.90 3.13 -1.04
CA LYS A 99 -7.78 2.67 -0.21
C LYS A 99 -7.84 1.16 -0.04
N GLU A 100 -6.68 0.52 -0.11
CA GLU A 100 -6.44 -0.84 0.33
C GLU A 100 -5.35 -0.80 1.41
N VAL A 101 -5.69 -1.05 2.66
CA VAL A 101 -4.82 -0.78 3.81
C VAL A 101 -4.93 -1.86 4.87
N LYS A 102 -3.84 -2.04 5.60
CA LYS A 102 -3.86 -2.66 6.91
C LYS A 102 -4.16 -1.58 7.96
N GLU A 103 -5.27 -1.71 8.69
CA GLU A 103 -5.82 -0.68 9.57
C GLU A 103 -6.17 -1.23 10.96
N LEU A 104 -5.85 -0.48 12.01
CA LEU A 104 -6.25 -0.78 13.39
C LEU A 104 -7.68 -0.31 13.64
N ILE A 105 -8.57 -1.23 14.03
CA ILE A 105 -9.96 -0.95 14.35
C ILE A 105 -10.33 -1.68 15.64
N ASP A 106 -10.68 -0.91 16.67
CA ASP A 106 -11.20 -1.40 17.95
C ASP A 106 -10.25 -2.39 18.66
N GLY A 107 -8.94 -2.22 18.45
CA GLY A 107 -7.87 -3.04 19.06
C GLY A 107 -7.37 -4.19 18.18
N ASP A 108 -8.03 -4.48 17.06
CA ASP A 108 -7.64 -5.53 16.12
C ASP A 108 -7.19 -4.96 14.77
N LEU A 109 -6.35 -5.70 14.05
CA LEU A 109 -5.85 -5.32 12.74
C LEU A 109 -6.67 -5.98 11.62
N TYR A 110 -7.04 -5.19 10.63
CA TYR A 110 -7.84 -5.63 9.48
C TYR A 110 -7.25 -5.19 8.15
N ILE A 111 -7.55 -5.93 7.09
CA ILE A 111 -7.45 -5.44 5.71
C ILE A 111 -8.76 -4.74 5.35
N ILE A 112 -8.63 -3.53 4.82
CA ILE A 112 -9.73 -2.69 4.31
C ILE A 112 -9.45 -2.42 2.83
N PRO A 113 -10.42 -2.59 1.91
CA PRO A 113 -11.83 -2.94 2.14
C PRO A 113 -12.00 -4.40 2.59
N GLY A 114 -13.22 -4.80 2.97
CA GLY A 114 -13.56 -6.18 3.31
C GLY A 114 -13.53 -6.53 4.81
N LYS A 115 -12.70 -5.83 5.59
CA LYS A 115 -12.56 -6.03 7.05
C LYS A 115 -12.12 -7.46 7.39
N GLN A 116 -11.16 -8.00 6.62
CA GLN A 116 -10.56 -9.31 6.90
C GLN A 116 -9.58 -9.21 8.05
N SER A 117 -9.62 -10.15 9.00
CA SER A 117 -8.68 -10.16 10.12
C SER A 117 -7.24 -10.35 9.63
N MET A 118 -6.31 -9.54 10.16
CA MET A 118 -4.90 -9.56 9.79
C MET A 118 -3.99 -9.57 11.01
N MET A 119 -3.70 -10.77 11.52
CA MET A 119 -2.93 -10.95 12.75
C MET A 119 -1.40 -10.96 12.54
N THR A 120 -0.91 -11.06 11.31
CA THR A 120 0.54 -11.08 11.02
C THR A 120 1.13 -9.67 11.06
N GLU A 121 2.42 -9.54 11.35
CA GLU A 121 3.11 -8.24 11.34
C GLU A 121 3.24 -7.69 9.92
N SER A 122 3.57 -8.56 8.97
CA SER A 122 3.69 -8.25 7.55
C SER A 122 2.51 -8.77 6.73
N VAL A 123 2.14 -8.05 5.67
CA VAL A 123 1.16 -8.48 4.66
C VAL A 123 1.57 -7.93 3.30
N ARG A 124 1.38 -8.71 2.24
CA ARG A 124 1.42 -8.20 0.86
C ARG A 124 0.03 -7.77 0.45
N LEU A 125 -0.11 -6.54 0.00
CA LEU A 125 -1.33 -6.00 -0.60
C LEU A 125 -1.16 -5.96 -2.11
N ARG A 126 -2.24 -6.22 -2.83
CA ARG A 126 -2.27 -6.28 -4.29
C ARG A 126 -3.58 -5.71 -4.81
N LEU A 127 -3.49 -4.56 -5.47
CA LEU A 127 -4.61 -3.95 -6.17
C LEU A 127 -4.54 -4.30 -7.65
N VAL A 128 -5.44 -5.16 -8.12
CA VAL A 128 -5.61 -5.47 -9.54
C VAL A 128 -6.55 -4.46 -10.16
N VAL A 129 -6.15 -3.81 -11.25
CA VAL A 129 -6.92 -2.77 -11.93
C VAL A 129 -7.10 -3.14 -13.40
N SER A 130 -8.34 -3.08 -13.87
CA SER A 130 -8.71 -3.19 -15.27
C SER A 130 -9.44 -1.92 -15.74
N VAL A 131 -9.84 -1.88 -17.01
CA VAL A 131 -10.59 -0.76 -17.59
C VAL A 131 -11.86 -0.43 -16.79
N ASN A 132 -12.59 -1.45 -16.30
CA ASN A 132 -13.92 -1.30 -15.71
C ASN A 132 -14.05 -1.86 -14.29
N SER A 133 -12.98 -2.45 -13.73
CA SER A 133 -13.02 -3.06 -12.41
C SER A 133 -11.70 -2.88 -11.66
N TRP A 134 -11.78 -3.09 -10.36
CA TRP A 134 -10.63 -3.29 -9.50
C TRP A 134 -10.93 -4.42 -8.53
N GLU A 135 -9.88 -5.07 -8.03
CA GLU A 135 -9.95 -6.10 -7.00
C GLU A 135 -8.82 -5.87 -6.00
N ALA A 136 -9.17 -5.78 -4.71
CA ALA A 136 -8.22 -5.71 -3.62
C ALA A 136 -7.91 -7.13 -3.14
N GLN A 137 -6.63 -7.45 -2.98
CA GLN A 137 -6.17 -8.77 -2.62
C GLN A 137 -5.03 -8.68 -1.61
N TYR A 138 -5.02 -9.59 -0.65
CA TYR A 138 -3.98 -9.64 0.36
C TYR A 138 -3.38 -11.03 0.48
N CYS A 139 -2.12 -11.09 0.91
CA CYS A 139 -1.44 -12.32 1.25
C CYS A 139 -0.71 -12.13 2.58
N PRO A 140 -1.15 -12.76 3.69
CA PRO A 140 -0.43 -12.71 4.96
C PRO A 140 1.01 -13.21 4.79
N GLU A 141 1.92 -12.81 5.69
CA GLU A 141 3.34 -13.22 5.68
C GLU A 141 3.53 -14.75 5.58
N ASN A 142 2.67 -15.52 6.25
CA ASN A 142 2.71 -16.99 6.26
C ASN A 142 1.90 -17.62 5.11
N GLY A 143 1.32 -16.79 4.23
CA GLY A 143 0.50 -17.19 3.10
C GLY A 143 1.33 -17.34 1.82
N THR A 144 0.92 -18.28 0.96
CA THR A 144 1.54 -18.51 -0.35
C THR A 144 0.78 -17.85 -1.50
N GLU A 145 -0.53 -17.66 -1.33
CA GLU A 145 -1.46 -17.18 -2.36
C GLU A 145 -2.19 -15.92 -1.91
N PHE A 146 -2.46 -15.03 -2.86
CA PHE A 146 -3.32 -13.87 -2.65
C PHE A 146 -4.79 -14.30 -2.50
N GLN A 147 -5.51 -13.62 -1.62
CA GLN A 147 -6.93 -13.82 -1.32
C GLN A 147 -7.65 -12.49 -1.54
N THR A 148 -8.89 -12.50 -2.02
CA THR A 148 -9.70 -11.28 -2.14
C THR A 148 -9.99 -10.73 -0.74
N ALA A 149 -9.82 -9.40 -0.57
CA ALA A 149 -10.15 -8.69 0.66
C ALA A 149 -11.67 -8.57 0.88
#